data_AF-A0A7V5ZG04-F1
#
_entry.id   AF-A0A7V5ZG04-F1
#
_cell.length_a   1.000
_cell.length_b   1.000
_cell.length_c   1.000
_cell.angle_alpha   90.00
_cell.angle_beta   90.00
_cell.angle_gamma   90.00
#
_symmetry.space_group_name_H-M   'P 1'
#
loop_
_entity.id
_entity.type
_entity.pdbx_description
1 polymer ?
#
loop_
_entity_poly.entity_id
_entity_poly.type
_entity_poly.pdbx_seq_one_letter_code
_entity_poly.pdbx_strand_id
1 'polypeptide(L)'
;MGGRGMTCAEIRDLLGNYLDEELSDRMMQRVEKHLLRCPACAYEARSLEQARQLLRQGVAQPMVSEALGERILRQVAERFPHLQSAPAGEDPSLPLPSLEGEAPAEP
;
A
#
# COMPACT_ATOMS: atom_id res chain seq x y z
N MET A 1 -20.04 21.24 20.83
CA MET A 1 -20.04 19.78 20.98
C MET A 1 -18.64 19.26 20.64
N GLY A 2 -17.80 18.98 21.64
CA GLY A 2 -16.45 18.47 21.42
C GLY A 2 -16.49 16.96 21.16
N GLY A 3 -16.24 16.57 19.90
CA GLY A 3 -16.12 15.15 19.55
C GLY A 3 -14.90 14.56 20.26
N ARG A 4 -15.11 13.57 21.13
CA ARG A 4 -14.01 12.78 21.69
C ARG A 4 -13.27 12.12 20.52
N GLY A 5 -11.99 12.48 20.35
CA GLY A 5 -11.11 11.82 19.39
C GLY A 5 -10.95 10.34 19.76
N MET A 6 -10.56 9.51 18.79
CA MET A 6 -10.24 8.09 19.04
C MET A 6 -9.11 7.97 20.05
N THR A 7 -9.30 7.07 21.00
CA THR A 7 -8.30 6.67 22.00
C THR A 7 -7.34 5.65 21.40
N CYS A 8 -6.13 5.54 21.96
CA CYS A 8 -5.16 4.55 21.51
C CYS A 8 -5.66 3.11 21.67
N ALA A 9 -6.50 2.84 22.69
CA ALA A 9 -7.10 1.53 22.89
C ALA A 9 -8.03 1.16 21.73
N GLU A 10 -8.95 2.06 21.35
CA GLU A 10 -9.86 1.85 20.22
C GLU A 10 -9.09 1.66 18.90
N ILE A 11 -7.99 2.39 18.70
CA ILE A 11 -7.16 2.24 17.51
C ILE A 11 -6.54 0.86 17.44
N ARG A 12 -6.00 0.36 18.56
CA ARG A 12 -5.33 -0.93 18.62
C ARG A 12 -6.24 -2.08 18.20
N ASP A 13 -7.50 -2.02 18.63
CA ASP A 13 -8.53 -3.00 18.25
C ASP A 13 -8.91 -2.91 16.76
N LEU A 14 -8.75 -1.74 16.14
CA LEU A 14 -9.07 -1.49 14.74
C LEU A 14 -7.90 -1.71 13.77
N LEU A 15 -6.66 -1.83 14.26
CA LEU A 15 -5.46 -1.91 13.40
C LEU A 15 -5.49 -3.11 12.44
N GLY A 16 -6.01 -4.27 12.88
CA GLY A 16 -6.14 -5.44 12.01
C GLY A 16 -7.05 -5.14 10.81
N ASN A 17 -8.29 -4.75 11.09
CA ASN A 17 -9.28 -4.40 10.08
C ASN A 17 -8.83 -3.23 9.19
N TYR A 18 -8.07 -2.28 9.75
CA TYR A 18 -7.46 -1.19 9.00
C TYR A 18 -6.46 -1.71 7.96
N LEU A 19 -5.56 -2.63 8.35
CA LEU A 19 -4.57 -3.22 7.44
C LEU A 19 -5.19 -4.17 6.41
N ASP A 20 -6.35 -4.75 6.72
CA ASP A 20 -7.13 -5.57 5.78
C ASP A 20 -8.09 -4.76 4.90
N GLU A 21 -8.13 -3.42 5.04
CA GLU A 21 -9.03 -2.52 4.30
C GLU A 21 -10.53 -2.85 4.50
N GLU A 22 -10.88 -3.44 5.65
CA GLU A 22 -12.25 -3.88 5.97
C GLU A 22 -13.06 -2.79 6.72
N LEU A 23 -12.45 -1.64 6.97
CA LEU A 23 -13.11 -0.51 7.62
C LEU A 23 -13.82 0.37 6.59
N SER A 24 -14.99 0.91 6.96
CA SER A 24 -15.65 1.96 6.16
C SER A 24 -14.73 3.17 5.96
N ASP A 25 -14.88 3.92 4.86
CA ASP A 25 -14.06 5.11 4.55
C ASP A 25 -13.98 6.12 5.69
N ARG A 26 -15.12 6.36 6.36
CA ARG A 26 -15.17 7.27 7.52
C ARG A 26 -14.32 6.78 8.69
N MET A 27 -14.22 5.48 8.88
CA MET A 27 -13.44 4.88 9.94
C MET A 27 -11.95 4.86 9.57
N MET A 28 -11.61 4.53 8.32
CA MET A 28 -10.24 4.65 7.78
C MET A 28 -9.65 6.04 8.05
N GLN A 29 -10.36 7.10 7.64
CA GLN A 29 -9.91 8.48 7.85
C GLN A 29 -9.70 8.83 9.33
N ARG A 30 -10.52 8.29 10.23
CA ARG A 30 -10.37 8.54 11.67
C ARG A 30 -9.14 7.84 12.25
N VAL A 31 -8.87 6.60 11.81
CA VAL A 31 -7.68 5.85 12.18
C VAL A 31 -6.43 6.57 11.66
N GLU A 32 -6.38 6.92 10.38
CA GLU A 32 -5.28 7.67 9.76
C GLU A 32 -4.97 8.98 10.50
N LYS A 33 -6.01 9.76 10.83
CA LYS A 33 -5.86 11.00 11.60
C LYS A 33 -5.22 10.77 12.97
N HIS A 34 -5.51 9.63 13.61
CA HIS A 34 -4.87 9.27 14.87
C HIS A 34 -3.42 8.83 14.65
N LEU A 35 -3.13 8.00 13.64
CA LEU A 35 -1.77 7.54 13.33
C LEU A 35 -0.82 8.70 13.00
N LEU A 36 -1.32 9.74 12.33
CA LEU A 36 -0.56 10.98 12.07
C LEU A 36 -0.18 11.75 13.35
N ARG A 37 -0.92 11.55 14.45
CA ARG A 37 -0.76 12.30 15.71
C ARG A 37 -0.13 11.48 16.83
N CYS A 38 -0.23 10.15 16.78
CA CYS A 38 0.27 9.25 17.81
C CYS A 38 1.38 8.35 17.27
N PRO A 39 2.66 8.63 17.60
CA PRO A 39 3.78 7.85 17.10
C PRO A 39 3.77 6.40 17.62
N ALA A 40 3.23 6.15 18.82
CA ALA A 40 3.13 4.80 19.38
C ALA A 40 2.18 3.92 18.55
N CYS A 41 1.00 4.42 18.22
CA CYS A 41 0.04 3.70 17.38
C CYS A 41 0.54 3.54 15.93
N ALA A 42 1.25 4.55 15.40
CA ALA A 42 1.87 4.44 14.08
C ALA A 42 2.97 3.38 14.03
N TYR A 43 3.77 3.27 15.09
CA TYR A 43 4.78 2.22 15.22
C TYR A 43 4.14 0.83 15.30
N GLU A 44 3.05 0.69 16.06
CA GLU A 44 2.31 -0.57 16.17
C GLU A 44 1.71 -1.01 14.84
N ALA A 45 1.07 -0.09 14.10
CA ALA A 45 0.54 -0.34 12.77
C ALA A 45 1.61 -0.85 11.80
N ARG A 46 2.78 -0.18 11.76
CA ARG A 46 3.91 -0.60 10.93
C ARG A 46 4.49 -1.96 11.36
N SER A 47 4.55 -2.22 12.66
CA SER A 47 5.05 -3.50 13.17
C SER A 47 4.14 -4.66 12.75
N LEU A 48 2.82 -4.45 12.80
CA LEU A 48 1.84 -5.42 12.31
C LEU A 48 1.93 -5.63 10.79
N GLU A 49 2.10 -4.55 10.02
CA GLU A 49 2.30 -4.61 8.57
C GLU A 49 3.57 -5.41 8.21
N GLN A 50 4.69 -5.15 8.89
CA GLN A 50 5.93 -5.90 8.71
C GLN A 50 5.76 -7.39 9.04
N ALA A 51 5.10 -7.72 10.16
CA ALA A 51 4.83 -9.10 10.53
C ALA A 51 3.98 -9.81 9.46
N ARG A 52 2.94 -9.15 8.96
CA ARG A 52 2.10 -9.66 7.86
C ARG A 52 2.91 -9.91 6.59
N GLN A 53 3.82 -9.01 6.24
CA GLN A 53 4.66 -9.16 5.05
C GLN A 53 5.60 -10.38 5.18
N LEU A 54 6.20 -10.59 6.35
CA LEU A 54 7.03 -11.77 6.61
C LEU A 54 6.21 -13.06 6.50
N LEU A 55 4.99 -13.09 7.05
CA LEU A 55 4.10 -14.25 6.93
C LEU A 55 3.76 -14.53 5.45
N ARG A 56 3.48 -13.49 4.65
CA ARG A 56 3.20 -13.65 3.22
C ARG A 56 4.39 -14.22 2.44
N GLN A 57 5.61 -13.89 2.83
CA GLN A 57 6.83 -14.43 2.21
C GLN A 57 7.09 -15.88 2.60
N GLY A 58 6.73 -16.27 3.83
CA GLY A 58 6.96 -17.62 4.37
C GLY A 58 5.94 -18.66 3.91
N VAL A 59 4.84 -18.26 3.25
CA VAL A 59 3.80 -19.17 2.78
C VAL A 59 4.05 -19.52 1.31
N ALA A 60 4.05 -20.81 0.99
CA ALA A 60 4.16 -21.29 -0.37
C ALA A 60 3.03 -20.69 -1.23
N GLN A 61 3.39 -20.07 -2.36
CA GLN A 61 2.39 -19.56 -3.28
C GLN A 61 1.55 -20.72 -3.83
N PRO A 62 0.22 -20.55 -3.96
CA PRO A 62 -0.62 -21.59 -4.50
C PRO A 62 -0.18 -21.91 -5.93
N MET A 63 0.13 -23.18 -6.20
CA MET A 63 0.40 -23.63 -7.56
C MET A 63 -0.89 -23.50 -8.38
N VAL A 64 -0.89 -22.56 -9.32
CA VAL A 64 -1.99 -22.39 -10.28
C VAL A 64 -1.83 -23.44 -11.38
N SER A 65 -2.90 -24.14 -11.73
CA SER A 65 -2.88 -25.06 -12.88
C SER A 65 -2.63 -24.27 -14.17
N GLU A 66 -1.83 -24.81 -15.07
CA GLU A 66 -1.52 -24.21 -16.38
C GLU A 66 -2.79 -23.76 -17.13
N ALA A 67 -3.81 -24.62 -17.19
CA ALA A 67 -5.08 -24.32 -17.85
C ALA A 67 -5.82 -23.10 -17.25
N LEU A 68 -5.69 -22.84 -15.94
CA LEU A 68 -6.27 -21.64 -15.33
C LEU A 68 -5.44 -20.40 -15.68
N GLY A 69 -4.12 -20.51 -15.67
CA GLY A 69 -3.21 -19.44 -16.10
C GLY A 69 -3.50 -18.99 -17.52
N GLU A 70 -3.63 -19.93 -18.47
CA GLU A 70 -3.96 -19.64 -19.86
C GLU A 70 -5.30 -18.91 -20.00
N ARG A 71 -6.33 -19.34 -19.26
CA ARG A 71 -7.65 -18.70 -19.26
C ARG A 71 -7.60 -17.27 -18.74
N ILE A 72 -6.87 -17.04 -17.64
CA ILE A 72 -6.69 -15.70 -17.07
C ILE A 72 -5.96 -14.81 -18.07
N LEU A 73 -4.84 -15.27 -18.63
CA LEU A 73 -4.05 -14.49 -19.60
C LEU A 73 -4.88 -14.11 -20.83
N ARG A 74 -5.67 -15.04 -21.38
CA ARG A 74 -6.58 -14.77 -22.49
C ARG A 74 -7.62 -13.70 -22.13
N GLN A 75 -8.23 -13.82 -20.95
CA GLN A 75 -9.24 -12.87 -20.49
C GLN A 75 -8.65 -11.47 -20.23
N VAL A 76 -7.43 -11.38 -19.69
CA VAL A 76 -6.72 -10.11 -19.50
C VAL A 76 -6.41 -9.49 -20.86
N ALA A 77 -5.91 -10.27 -21.82
CA ALA A 77 -5.61 -9.84 -23.17
C ALA A 77 -6.84 -9.25 -23.88
N GLU A 78 -7.99 -9.94 -23.81
CA GLU A 78 -9.26 -9.47 -24.38
C GLU A 78 -9.78 -8.20 -23.71
N ARG A 79 -9.65 -8.09 -22.38
CA ARG A 79 -10.16 -6.94 -21.61
C ARG A 79 -9.28 -5.71 -21.70
N PHE A 80 -7.97 -5.89 -21.81
CA PHE A 80 -6.97 -4.82 -21.74
C PHE A 80 -6.00 -4.91 -22.93
N PRO A 81 -6.45 -4.60 -24.16
CA PRO A 81 -5.63 -4.73 -25.35
C PRO A 81 -4.37 -3.84 -25.34
N HIS A 82 -4.37 -2.73 -24.59
CA HIS A 82 -3.22 -1.83 -24.47
C HIS A 82 -2.05 -2.42 -23.67
N LEU A 83 -2.28 -3.44 -22.83
CA LEU A 83 -1.21 -4.12 -22.08
C LEU A 83 -0.38 -5.07 -22.96
N GLN A 84 -0.87 -5.41 -24.15
CA GLN A 84 -0.18 -6.30 -25.10
C GLN A 84 0.91 -5.56 -25.90
N SER A 85 0.85 -4.23 -25.91
CA SER A 85 1.81 -3.37 -26.61
C SER A 85 2.77 -2.78 -25.60
N ALA A 86 3.78 -3.56 -25.17
CA ALA A 86 5.01 -2.89 -24.77
C ALA A 86 5.63 -2.28 -26.04
N PRO A 87 5.87 -0.96 -26.13
CA PRO A 87 6.90 -0.51 -27.05
C PRO A 87 8.20 -1.18 -26.58
N ALA A 88 8.72 -2.09 -27.40
CA ALA A 88 10.07 -2.58 -27.24
C ALA A 88 11.02 -1.38 -27.45
N GLY A 89 11.28 -0.57 -26.43
CA GLY A 89 12.13 0.60 -26.59
C GLY A 89 12.15 1.68 -25.51
N GLU A 90 11.39 1.58 -24.41
CA GLU A 90 11.53 2.55 -23.30
C GLU A 90 12.13 1.87 -22.07
N ASP A 91 13.45 2.02 -21.93
CA ASP A 91 14.13 1.95 -20.63
C ASP A 91 13.29 2.72 -19.59
N PRO A 92 12.95 2.14 -18.44
CA PRO A 92 12.30 2.86 -17.34
C PRO A 92 13.28 3.78 -16.61
N SER A 93 14.18 4.44 -17.35
CA SER A 93 14.90 5.61 -16.88
C SER A 93 13.95 6.80 -16.98
N LEU A 94 12.93 6.82 -16.12
CA LEU A 94 12.19 8.05 -15.85
C LEU A 94 13.23 9.11 -15.47
N PRO A 95 13.33 10.24 -16.20
CA PRO A 95 14.19 11.31 -15.77
C PRO A 95 13.57 11.85 -14.48
N LEU A 96 14.18 11.52 -13.34
CA LEU A 96 13.93 12.26 -12.11
C LEU A 96 14.23 13.72 -12.44
N PRO A 97 13.30 14.67 -12.23
CA PRO A 97 13.63 16.07 -12.35
C PRO A 97 14.72 16.34 -11.32
N SER A 98 15.94 16.61 -11.79
CA SER A 98 17.04 17.05 -10.95
C SER A 98 16.55 18.27 -10.18
N LEU A 99 16.45 18.14 -8.85
CA LEU A 99 16.32 19.28 -7.96
C LEU A 99 17.65 20.03 -7.96
N GLU A 100 17.92 20.74 -9.05
CA GLU A 100 18.96 21.75 -9.11
C GLU A 100 18.31 23.08 -8.69
N GLY A 101 18.38 23.35 -7.39
CA GLY A 101 17.90 24.60 -6.81
C GLY A 101 18.34 24.73 -5.35
N GLU A 102 19.21 25.70 -5.12
CA GLU A 102 19.73 26.18 -3.83
C GLU A 102 20.77 25.32 -3.10
N ALA A 103 22.03 25.45 -3.55
CA ALA A 103 23.15 25.41 -2.62
C ALA A 103 23.11 26.67 -1.73
N PRO A 104 23.43 26.57 -0.43
CA PRO A 104 23.32 27.69 0.50
C PRO A 104 24.33 28.79 0.18
N ALA A 105 23.88 30.04 0.24
CA ALA A 105 24.74 31.21 0.27
C ALA A 105 25.59 31.19 1.56
N GLU A 106 26.90 31.17 1.42
CA GLU A 106 27.87 31.49 2.47
C GLU A 106 29.04 32.28 1.86
N PRO A 107 29.76 33.11 2.64
CA PRO A 107 29.30 34.04 3.68
C PRO A 107 29.40 35.52 3.26
#